data_AF-Q5JJE9-F1
#
_entry.id   AF-Q5JJE9-F1
#
_cell.length_a   1.000
_cell.length_b   1.000
_cell.length_c   1.000
_cell.angle_alpha   90.00
_cell.angle_beta   90.00
_cell.angle_gamma   90.00
#
_symmetry.space_group_name_H-M   'P 1'
#
loop_
_entity.id
_entity.type
_entity.pdbx_description
1 polymer ?
#
loop_
_entity_poly.entity_id
_entity_poly.type
_entity_poly.pdbx_seq_one_letter_code
_entity_poly.pdbx_strand_id
1 'polypeptide(L)'
;MEGRKGLKLIIETVVGMISILMALLFLGARSGGETIDAGLLVTMFALLPLFGVSALFFIGRHLEKHGYRREDFKRLHVILEENWGRDRFVKDVQEIIGHHIIVWYLLGMALFLTGNVVGAAISVVAMFLEIFSFIPIFLLMVQWILDIPLTLYALASGKEWTVTSARDLGLWIIKTSLFGAGLLVGVYLLGHTVGGSSLEMVDELLRLGRSEHLVKNLLLLSAQSVAFGAAEAYVFPKHKKLGFLVLLVVGAVGVAVVWDIIRGF
;
A
#
# COMPACT_ATOMS: atom_id res chain seq x y z
N MET A 1 13.92 -36.31 -9.50
CA MET A 1 13.50 -35.07 -10.19
C MET A 1 13.55 -33.95 -9.17
N GLU A 2 14.65 -33.21 -9.15
CA GLU A 2 14.82 -32.03 -8.30
C GLU A 2 13.86 -30.91 -8.75
N GLY A 3 13.40 -30.07 -7.82
CA GLY A 3 12.58 -28.90 -8.10
C GLY A 3 11.08 -29.16 -8.29
N ARG A 4 10.59 -30.40 -8.05
CA ARG A 4 9.17 -30.74 -8.18
C ARG A 4 8.31 -30.03 -7.12
N LYS A 5 8.82 -29.85 -5.90
CA LYS A 5 8.08 -29.16 -4.83
C LYS A 5 8.02 -27.66 -5.09
N GLY A 6 9.14 -27.06 -5.50
CA GLY A 6 9.19 -25.63 -5.84
C GLY A 6 8.34 -25.29 -7.06
N LEU A 7 8.34 -26.13 -8.10
CA LEU A 7 7.45 -25.95 -9.26
C LEU A 7 5.97 -26.06 -8.86
N LYS A 8 5.63 -27.07 -8.07
CA LYS A 8 4.26 -27.24 -7.54
C LYS A 8 3.82 -25.99 -6.76
N LEU A 9 4.68 -25.45 -5.90
CA LEU A 9 4.38 -24.24 -5.12
C LEU A 9 4.10 -23.03 -6.03
N ILE A 10 4.94 -22.79 -7.05
CA ILE A 10 4.73 -21.69 -7.99
C ILE A 10 3.39 -21.85 -8.70
N ILE A 11 3.09 -23.05 -9.22
CA ILE A 11 1.83 -23.33 -9.91
C ILE A 11 0.64 -23.13 -8.97
N GLU A 12 0.67 -23.69 -7.76
CA GLU A 12 -0.40 -23.53 -6.77
C GLU A 12 -0.62 -22.07 -6.41
N THR A 13 0.46 -21.29 -6.27
CA THR A 13 0.39 -19.86 -5.97
C THR A 13 -0.26 -19.08 -7.11
N VAL A 14 0.20 -19.30 -8.35
CA VAL A 14 -0.30 -18.59 -9.54
C VAL A 14 -1.74 -19.00 -9.86
N VAL A 15 -1.98 -20.30 -10.01
CA VAL A 15 -3.30 -20.84 -10.36
C VAL A 15 -4.30 -20.60 -9.24
N GLY A 16 -3.89 -20.79 -7.98
CA GLY A 16 -4.75 -20.53 -6.82
C GLY A 16 -5.19 -19.07 -6.77
N MET A 17 -4.25 -18.12 -6.88
CA MET A 17 -4.61 -16.70 -6.87
C MET A 17 -5.46 -16.31 -8.07
N ILE A 18 -5.09 -16.72 -9.29
CA ILE A 18 -5.91 -16.43 -10.48
C ILE A 18 -7.31 -17.00 -10.30
N SER A 19 -7.46 -18.22 -9.78
CA SER A 19 -8.78 -18.83 -9.59
C SER A 19 -9.64 -18.07 -8.58
N ILE A 20 -9.05 -17.64 -7.45
CA ILE A 20 -9.74 -16.83 -6.43
C ILE A 20 -10.16 -15.48 -7.02
N LEU A 21 -9.26 -14.81 -7.72
CA LEU A 21 -9.51 -13.49 -8.31
C LEU A 21 -10.56 -13.56 -9.42
N MET A 22 -10.52 -14.61 -10.25
CA MET A 22 -11.58 -14.88 -11.23
C MET A 22 -12.92 -15.11 -10.54
N ALA A 23 -12.97 -15.92 -9.47
CA ALA A 23 -14.20 -16.13 -8.71
C ALA A 23 -14.74 -14.81 -8.15
N LEU A 24 -13.88 -13.93 -7.63
CA LEU A 24 -14.28 -12.60 -7.15
C LEU A 24 -14.82 -11.72 -8.28
N LEU A 25 -14.20 -11.73 -9.45
CA LEU A 25 -14.69 -11.01 -10.64
C LEU A 25 -16.08 -11.49 -11.05
N PHE A 26 -16.28 -12.82 -11.14
CA PHE A 26 -17.58 -13.40 -11.47
C PHE A 26 -18.65 -13.11 -10.41
N LEU A 27 -18.29 -13.15 -9.12
CA LEU A 27 -19.21 -12.80 -8.03
C LEU A 27 -19.61 -11.32 -8.09
N GLY A 28 -18.65 -10.43 -8.32
CA GLY A 28 -18.90 -8.99 -8.48
C GLY A 28 -19.79 -8.68 -9.68
N ALA A 29 -19.47 -9.23 -10.85
CA ALA A 29 -20.28 -9.07 -12.06
C ALA A 29 -21.71 -9.59 -11.86
N ARG A 30 -21.86 -10.76 -11.23
CA ARG A 30 -23.18 -11.33 -10.92
C ARG A 30 -23.97 -10.48 -9.93
N SER A 31 -23.33 -9.90 -8.91
CA SER A 31 -24.00 -9.01 -7.97
C SER A 31 -24.44 -7.69 -8.58
N GLY A 32 -23.68 -7.18 -9.57
CA GLY A 32 -24.01 -5.95 -10.30
C GLY A 32 -25.02 -6.14 -11.44
N GLY A 33 -25.37 -7.39 -11.78
CA GLY A 33 -26.21 -7.69 -12.94
C GLY A 33 -25.52 -7.46 -14.29
N GLU A 34 -24.19 -7.36 -14.28
CA GLU A 34 -23.38 -7.06 -15.46
C GLU A 34 -22.92 -8.34 -16.16
N THR A 35 -22.91 -8.32 -17.50
CA THR A 35 -22.36 -9.40 -18.32
C THR A 35 -20.88 -9.17 -18.57
N ILE A 36 -20.05 -10.19 -18.34
CA ILE A 36 -18.61 -10.14 -18.61
C ILE A 36 -18.38 -10.18 -20.13
N ASP A 37 -17.83 -9.09 -20.67
CA ASP A 37 -17.43 -9.01 -22.07
C ASP A 37 -16.25 -9.96 -22.36
N ALA A 38 -16.44 -10.88 -23.31
CA ALA A 38 -15.43 -11.87 -23.67
C ALA A 38 -14.17 -11.25 -24.30
N GLY A 39 -14.30 -10.16 -25.05
CA GLY A 39 -13.18 -9.42 -25.64
C GLY A 39 -12.34 -8.71 -24.58
N LEU A 40 -12.97 -8.12 -23.56
CA LEU A 40 -12.27 -7.55 -22.41
C LEU A 40 -11.59 -8.64 -21.57
N LEU A 41 -12.23 -9.80 -21.41
CA LEU A 41 -11.63 -10.95 -20.73
C LEU A 41 -10.37 -11.45 -21.48
N VAL A 42 -10.44 -11.59 -22.79
CA VAL A 42 -9.29 -11.95 -23.63
C VAL A 42 -8.18 -10.91 -23.49
N THR A 43 -8.53 -9.62 -23.49
CA THR A 43 -7.57 -8.53 -23.32
C THR A 43 -6.89 -8.58 -21.93
N MET A 44 -7.65 -8.83 -20.87
CA MET A 44 -7.12 -9.01 -19.51
C MET A 44 -6.10 -10.16 -19.47
N PHE A 45 -6.41 -11.33 -20.06
CA PHE A 45 -5.45 -12.44 -20.13
C PHE A 45 -4.26 -12.15 -21.05
N ALA A 46 -4.45 -11.39 -22.13
CA ALA A 46 -3.35 -10.98 -23.02
C ALA A 46 -2.34 -10.05 -22.33
N LEU A 47 -2.74 -9.35 -21.25
CA LEU A 47 -1.84 -8.55 -20.42
C LEU A 47 -1.03 -9.38 -19.42
N LEU A 48 -1.49 -10.58 -19.05
CA LEU A 48 -0.84 -11.42 -18.03
C LEU A 48 0.65 -11.71 -18.31
N PRO A 49 1.11 -11.96 -19.56
CA PRO A 49 2.54 -12.13 -19.86
C PRO A 49 3.39 -10.92 -19.48
N LEU A 50 2.89 -9.69 -19.62
CA LEU A 50 3.63 -8.47 -19.24
C LEU A 50 3.90 -8.46 -17.72
N PHE A 51 2.90 -8.84 -16.93
CA PHE A 51 3.05 -8.99 -15.48
C PHE A 51 3.95 -10.16 -15.11
N GLY A 52 3.91 -11.26 -15.87
CA GLY A 52 4.83 -12.39 -15.73
C GLY A 52 6.28 -11.96 -15.95
N VAL A 53 6.58 -11.22 -17.02
CA VAL A 53 7.92 -10.68 -17.29
C VAL A 53 8.37 -9.73 -16.17
N SER A 54 7.49 -8.84 -15.70
CA SER A 54 7.78 -7.97 -14.56
C SER A 54 8.08 -8.78 -13.29
N ALA A 55 7.26 -9.79 -12.96
CA ALA A 55 7.47 -10.63 -11.79
C ALA A 55 8.84 -11.33 -11.86
N LEU A 56 9.20 -11.90 -13.02
CA LEU A 56 10.50 -12.53 -13.24
C LEU A 56 11.66 -11.53 -13.08
N PHE A 57 11.50 -10.29 -13.56
CA PHE A 57 12.50 -9.24 -13.39
C PHE A 57 12.76 -8.92 -11.90
N PHE A 58 11.69 -8.84 -11.08
CA PHE A 58 11.79 -8.59 -9.65
C PHE A 58 12.31 -9.79 -8.86
N ILE A 59 11.91 -11.01 -9.23
CA ILE A 59 12.46 -12.24 -8.67
C ILE A 59 13.95 -12.33 -8.97
N GLY A 60 14.38 -12.05 -10.20
CA GLY A 60 15.79 -12.03 -10.58
C GLY A 60 16.61 -11.03 -9.75
N ARG A 61 16.04 -9.85 -9.47
CA ARG A 61 16.69 -8.86 -8.59
C ARG A 61 16.72 -9.31 -7.13
N HIS A 62 15.70 -10.04 -6.67
CA HIS A 62 15.68 -10.60 -5.32
C HIS A 62 16.70 -11.74 -5.17
N LEU A 63 16.88 -12.56 -6.21
CA LEU A 63 17.91 -13.59 -6.32
C LEU A 63 19.33 -12.99 -6.20
N GLU A 64 19.60 -11.89 -6.92
CA GLU A 64 20.88 -11.17 -6.83
C GLU A 64 21.23 -10.73 -5.39
N LYS A 65 20.23 -10.27 -4.63
CA LYS A 65 20.44 -9.89 -3.22
C LYS A 65 20.83 -11.07 -2.32
N HIS A 66 20.52 -12.30 -2.74
CA HIS A 66 20.81 -13.54 -2.02
C HIS A 66 22.01 -14.29 -2.61
N GLY A 67 22.82 -13.64 -3.46
CA GLY A 67 24.05 -14.21 -4.00
C GLY A 67 23.86 -15.10 -5.25
N TYR A 68 22.64 -15.19 -5.79
CA TYR A 68 22.37 -15.88 -7.05
C TYR A 68 22.54 -14.95 -8.25
N ARG A 69 22.70 -15.50 -9.46
CA ARG A 69 22.69 -14.70 -10.67
C ARG A 69 21.25 -14.37 -11.05
N ARG A 70 21.04 -13.23 -11.71
CA ARG A 70 19.72 -12.83 -12.18
C ARG A 70 19.04 -13.90 -13.04
N GLU A 71 19.80 -14.52 -13.93
CA GLU A 71 19.37 -15.54 -14.88
C GLU A 71 18.93 -16.86 -14.21
N ASP A 72 19.27 -17.04 -12.93
CA ASP A 72 18.92 -18.24 -12.16
C ASP A 72 17.41 -18.32 -11.88
N PHE A 73 16.62 -17.31 -12.25
CA PHE A 73 15.15 -17.41 -12.25
C PHE A 73 14.64 -18.61 -13.07
N LYS A 74 15.38 -19.07 -14.09
CA LYS A 74 15.02 -20.28 -14.86
C LYS A 74 15.05 -21.56 -13.99
N ARG A 75 15.90 -21.55 -12.96
CA ARG A 75 16.05 -22.61 -11.98
C ARG A 75 15.35 -22.28 -10.66
N LEU A 76 14.46 -21.29 -10.65
CA LEU A 76 13.75 -20.85 -9.44
C LEU A 76 13.05 -22.00 -8.72
N HIS A 77 12.44 -22.93 -9.45
CA HIS A 77 11.80 -24.12 -8.88
C HIS A 77 12.75 -25.01 -8.07
N VAL A 78 14.03 -25.11 -8.46
CA VAL A 78 15.06 -25.83 -7.71
C VAL A 78 15.50 -25.01 -6.50
N ILE A 79 15.77 -23.71 -6.71
CA ILE A 79 16.24 -22.80 -5.64
C ILE A 79 15.20 -22.68 -4.50
N LEU A 80 13.91 -22.64 -4.83
CA LEU A 80 12.84 -22.63 -3.84
C LEU A 80 12.78 -23.93 -3.04
N GLU A 81 13.07 -25.07 -3.67
CA GLU A 81 13.10 -26.36 -2.99
C GLU A 81 14.35 -26.51 -2.09
N GLU A 82 15.50 -26.00 -2.53
CA GLU A 82 16.74 -25.96 -1.73
C GLU A 82 16.59 -25.07 -0.47
N ASN A 83 15.84 -23.97 -0.59
CA ASN A 83 15.56 -23.05 0.50
C ASN A 83 14.24 -23.39 1.23
N TRP A 84 13.69 -24.59 1.03
CA TRP A 84 12.42 -24.96 1.63
C TRP A 84 12.52 -25.06 3.16
N GLY A 85 11.82 -24.16 3.87
CA GLY A 85 11.83 -24.11 5.33
C GLY A 85 13.07 -23.44 5.94
N ARG A 86 13.97 -22.88 5.12
CA ARG A 86 15.06 -22.01 5.55
C ARG A 86 14.79 -20.59 5.04
N ASP A 87 14.89 -19.61 5.95
CA ASP A 87 14.69 -18.18 5.67
C ASP A 87 13.32 -17.77 5.13
N ARG A 88 13.11 -16.45 5.02
CA ARG A 88 11.92 -15.83 4.43
C ARG A 88 11.91 -15.87 2.88
N PHE A 89 12.96 -16.41 2.26
CA PHE A 89 13.17 -16.37 0.82
C PHE A 89 11.99 -16.91 -0.01
N VAL A 90 11.51 -18.11 0.32
CA VAL A 90 10.38 -18.74 -0.40
C VAL A 90 9.12 -17.87 -0.31
N LYS A 91 8.86 -17.32 0.88
CA LYS A 91 7.73 -16.43 1.12
C LYS A 91 7.86 -15.15 0.30
N ASP A 92 9.04 -14.52 0.30
CA ASP A 92 9.28 -13.27 -0.43
C ASP A 92 9.09 -13.47 -1.94
N VAL A 93 9.52 -14.60 -2.51
CA VAL A 93 9.28 -14.93 -3.92
C VAL A 93 7.78 -15.10 -4.21
N GLN A 94 7.05 -15.83 -3.35
CA GLN A 94 5.59 -15.96 -3.48
C GLN A 94 4.89 -14.60 -3.36
N GLU A 95 5.39 -13.74 -2.47
CA GLU A 95 4.88 -12.39 -2.27
C GLU A 95 5.08 -11.53 -3.52
N ILE A 96 6.26 -11.61 -4.17
CA ILE A 96 6.51 -10.92 -5.44
C ILE A 96 5.53 -11.39 -6.51
N ILE A 97 5.33 -12.71 -6.66
CA ILE A 97 4.36 -13.28 -7.61
C ILE A 97 2.95 -12.77 -7.29
N GLY A 98 2.55 -12.84 -6.03
CA GLY A 98 1.23 -12.41 -5.57
C GLY A 98 0.94 -10.96 -5.85
N HIS A 99 1.87 -10.06 -5.54
CA HIS A 99 1.72 -8.64 -5.85
C HIS A 99 1.48 -8.39 -7.33
N HIS A 100 2.23 -9.05 -8.22
CA HIS A 100 2.05 -8.88 -9.66
C HIS A 100 0.70 -9.41 -10.16
N ILE A 101 0.22 -10.51 -9.60
CA ILE A 101 -1.12 -11.04 -9.92
C ILE A 101 -2.22 -10.10 -9.40
N ILE A 102 -2.05 -9.51 -8.22
CA ILE A 102 -2.98 -8.51 -7.67
C ILE A 102 -3.03 -7.28 -8.56
N VAL A 103 -1.88 -6.73 -8.98
CA VAL A 103 -1.85 -5.56 -9.88
C VAL A 103 -2.48 -5.91 -11.24
N TRP A 104 -2.20 -7.09 -11.79
CA TRP A 104 -2.86 -7.58 -13.01
C TRP A 104 -4.38 -7.64 -12.85
N TYR A 105 -4.86 -8.16 -11.72
CA TYR A 105 -6.28 -8.23 -11.43
C TYR A 105 -6.94 -6.86 -11.29
N LEU A 106 -6.31 -5.92 -10.57
CA LEU A 106 -6.81 -4.56 -10.43
C LEU A 106 -6.90 -3.86 -11.80
N LEU A 107 -5.88 -4.05 -12.65
CA LEU A 107 -5.92 -3.55 -14.03
C LEU A 107 -7.02 -4.22 -14.85
N GLY A 108 -7.22 -5.53 -14.67
CA GLY A 108 -8.33 -6.27 -15.29
C GLY A 108 -9.70 -5.73 -14.86
N MET A 109 -9.92 -5.50 -13.57
CA MET A 109 -11.15 -4.90 -13.06
C MET A 109 -11.36 -3.50 -13.64
N ALA A 110 -10.33 -2.65 -13.65
CA ALA A 110 -10.40 -1.34 -14.27
C ALA A 110 -10.67 -1.42 -15.78
N LEU A 111 -10.19 -2.46 -16.47
CA LEU A 111 -10.48 -2.69 -17.88
C LEU A 111 -11.95 -3.00 -18.12
N PHE A 112 -12.59 -3.80 -17.26
CA PHE A 112 -14.03 -4.05 -17.34
C PHE A 112 -14.85 -2.78 -17.09
N LEU A 113 -14.44 -1.94 -16.14
CA LEU A 113 -15.13 -0.70 -15.82
C LEU A 113 -15.00 0.37 -16.92
N THR A 114 -13.87 0.40 -17.62
CA THR A 114 -13.55 1.49 -18.57
C THR A 114 -13.67 1.10 -20.04
N GLY A 115 -13.74 -0.20 -20.33
CA GLY A 115 -13.83 -0.75 -21.68
C GLY A 115 -12.56 -0.60 -22.54
N ASN A 116 -11.48 -0.01 -22.03
CA ASN A 116 -10.24 0.18 -22.79
C ASN A 116 -8.99 0.25 -21.89
N VAL A 117 -7.84 -0.15 -22.43
CA VAL A 117 -6.58 -0.31 -21.65
C VAL A 117 -6.05 1.02 -21.10
N VAL A 118 -6.19 2.12 -21.85
CA VAL A 118 -5.70 3.44 -21.42
C VAL A 118 -6.54 3.94 -20.24
N GLY A 119 -7.87 3.87 -20.36
CA GLY A 119 -8.79 4.18 -19.28
C GLY A 119 -8.52 3.33 -18.04
N ALA A 120 -8.32 2.02 -18.22
CA ALA A 120 -8.00 1.09 -17.14
C ALA A 120 -6.73 1.50 -16.39
N ALA A 121 -5.66 1.82 -17.11
CA ALA A 121 -4.40 2.24 -16.50
C ALA A 121 -4.55 3.55 -15.72
N ILE A 122 -5.26 4.54 -16.29
CA ILE A 122 -5.52 5.82 -15.62
C ILE A 122 -6.38 5.59 -14.36
N SER A 123 -7.41 4.75 -14.43
CA SER A 123 -8.27 4.42 -13.28
C SER A 123 -7.51 3.71 -12.15
N VAL A 124 -6.60 2.78 -12.48
CA VAL A 124 -5.74 2.16 -11.45
C VAL A 124 -4.84 3.19 -10.78
N VAL A 125 -4.24 4.10 -11.54
CA VAL A 125 -3.44 5.19 -10.96
C VAL A 125 -4.31 6.08 -10.07
N ALA A 126 -5.51 6.44 -10.51
CA ALA A 126 -6.42 7.27 -9.74
C ALA A 126 -6.81 6.60 -8.41
N MET A 127 -7.15 5.31 -8.44
CA MET A 127 -7.44 4.51 -7.26
C MET A 127 -6.27 4.50 -6.27
N PHE A 128 -5.03 4.32 -6.74
CA PHE A 128 -3.86 4.37 -5.84
C PHE A 128 -3.67 5.77 -5.25
N LEU A 129 -3.81 6.84 -6.04
CA LEU A 129 -3.72 8.21 -5.54
C LEU A 129 -4.78 8.49 -4.48
N GLU A 130 -6.00 8.01 -4.68
CA GLU A 130 -7.09 8.16 -3.72
C GLU A 130 -6.78 7.40 -2.42
N ILE A 131 -6.45 6.11 -2.51
CA ILE A 131 -6.10 5.29 -1.34
C ILE A 131 -4.94 5.92 -0.56
N PHE A 132 -3.88 6.34 -1.26
CA PHE A 132 -2.71 6.94 -0.60
C PHE A 132 -2.97 8.36 -0.09
N SER A 133 -4.00 9.05 -0.55
CA SER A 133 -4.41 10.34 0.04
C SER A 133 -4.88 10.19 1.49
N PHE A 134 -5.29 9.00 1.91
CA PHE A 134 -5.68 8.69 3.29
C PHE A 134 -4.53 8.22 4.20
N ILE A 135 -3.28 8.24 3.71
CA ILE A 135 -2.07 8.00 4.54
C ILE A 135 -2.11 8.77 5.88
N PRO A 136 -2.53 10.04 5.95
CA PRO A 136 -2.53 10.78 7.23
C PRO A 136 -3.44 10.17 8.29
N ILE A 137 -4.60 9.62 7.89
CA ILE A 137 -5.50 8.90 8.80
C ILE A 137 -4.84 7.61 9.29
N PHE A 138 -4.23 6.85 8.36
CA PHE A 138 -3.51 5.63 8.71
C PHE A 138 -2.38 5.89 9.71
N LEU A 139 -1.60 6.96 9.52
CA LEU A 139 -0.53 7.34 10.45
C LEU A 139 -1.07 7.71 11.82
N LEU A 140 -2.18 8.45 11.89
CA LEU A 140 -2.83 8.73 13.17
C LEU A 140 -3.26 7.44 13.89
N MET A 141 -3.79 6.45 13.16
CA MET A 141 -4.13 5.15 13.75
C MET A 141 -2.89 4.43 14.28
N VAL A 142 -1.79 4.42 13.53
CA VAL A 142 -0.51 3.83 13.99
C VAL A 142 -0.02 4.51 15.26
N GLN A 143 -0.10 5.84 15.35
CA GLN A 143 0.29 6.59 16.55
C GLN A 143 -0.52 6.16 17.77
N TRP A 144 -1.85 6.06 17.64
CA TRP A 144 -2.74 5.75 18.77
C TRP A 144 -2.77 4.29 19.17
N ILE A 145 -2.76 3.38 18.20
CA ILE A 145 -2.94 1.94 18.44
C ILE A 145 -1.62 1.27 18.77
N LEU A 146 -0.53 1.70 18.13
CA LEU A 146 0.77 1.08 18.28
C LEU A 146 1.68 1.97 19.12
N ASP A 147 2.03 3.17 18.64
CA ASP A 147 3.16 3.90 19.20
C ASP A 147 2.92 4.43 20.63
N ILE A 148 1.81 5.13 20.88
CA ILE A 148 1.51 5.67 22.23
C ILE A 148 1.46 4.55 23.29
N PRO A 149 0.72 3.43 23.09
CA PRO A 149 0.71 2.32 24.05
C PRO A 149 2.09 1.71 24.28
N LEU A 150 2.86 1.56 23.21
CA LEU A 150 4.19 1.00 23.23
C LEU A 150 5.19 1.90 24.00
N THR A 151 5.16 3.19 23.72
CA THR A 151 5.92 4.22 24.42
C THR A 151 5.55 4.28 25.91
N LEU A 152 4.25 4.19 26.23
CA LEU A 152 3.76 4.11 27.60
C LEU A 152 4.27 2.84 28.32
N TYR A 153 4.24 1.69 27.64
CA TYR A 153 4.76 0.43 28.19
C TYR A 153 6.25 0.52 28.54
N ALA A 154 7.08 1.12 27.66
CA ALA A 154 8.50 1.30 27.96
C ALA A 154 8.74 2.28 29.12
N LEU A 155 7.98 3.37 29.20
CA LEU A 155 8.02 4.28 30.33
C LEU A 155 7.67 3.58 31.65
N ALA A 156 6.60 2.77 31.65
CA ALA A 156 6.11 2.09 32.85
C ALA A 156 7.01 0.94 33.30
N SER A 157 7.55 0.17 32.36
CA SER A 157 8.41 -0.99 32.66
C SER A 157 9.86 -0.62 32.96
N GLY A 158 10.24 0.64 32.76
CA GLY A 158 11.64 1.08 32.84
C GLY A 158 12.55 0.44 31.79
N LYS A 159 11.98 -0.36 30.87
CA LYS A 159 12.71 -0.91 29.73
C LYS A 159 13.12 0.24 28.83
N GLU A 160 14.38 0.23 28.43
CA GLU A 160 14.80 1.10 27.34
C GLU A 160 14.10 0.61 26.08
N TRP A 161 13.00 1.28 25.71
CA TRP A 161 12.73 1.49 24.30
C TRP A 161 14.05 2.01 23.73
N THR A 162 14.72 1.20 22.91
CA THR A 162 16.03 1.57 22.42
C THR A 162 15.85 2.91 21.71
N VAL A 163 16.68 3.88 22.08
CA VAL A 163 16.63 5.25 21.53
C VAL A 163 16.61 5.21 20.00
N THR A 164 17.24 4.19 19.41
CA THR A 164 17.17 3.85 17.99
C THR A 164 15.76 3.52 17.50
N SER A 165 14.97 2.68 18.18
CA SER A 165 13.64 2.31 17.73
C SER A 165 12.64 3.47 17.71
N ALA A 166 12.64 4.34 18.73
CA ALA A 166 11.77 5.54 18.75
C ALA A 166 12.21 6.56 17.69
N ARG A 167 13.52 6.68 17.47
CA ARG A 167 14.06 7.54 16.42
C ARG A 167 13.71 7.05 15.02
N ASP A 168 13.85 5.75 14.77
CA ASP A 168 13.57 5.16 13.47
C ASP A 168 12.07 5.22 13.14
N LEU A 169 11.21 4.94 14.14
CA LEU A 169 9.76 5.05 13.99
C LEU A 169 9.34 6.51 13.74
N GLY A 170 9.80 7.46 14.56
CA GLY A 170 9.49 8.87 14.37
C GLY A 170 9.97 9.42 13.02
N LEU A 171 11.16 9.03 12.56
CA LEU A 171 11.66 9.39 11.23
C LEU A 171 10.84 8.75 10.10
N TRP A 172 10.35 7.52 10.29
CA TRP A 172 9.46 6.87 9.35
C TRP A 172 8.10 7.58 9.27
N ILE A 173 7.53 8.00 10.42
CA ILE A 173 6.28 8.78 10.46
C ILE A 173 6.47 10.11 9.71
N ILE A 174 7.57 10.84 9.95
CA ILE A 174 7.87 12.10 9.25
C ILE A 174 7.90 11.89 7.73
N LYS A 175 8.72 10.94 7.25
CA LYS A 175 8.88 10.69 5.80
C LYS A 175 7.56 10.31 5.15
N THR A 176 6.80 9.44 5.79
CA THR A 176 5.51 8.95 5.27
C THR A 176 4.46 10.07 5.28
N SER A 177 4.45 10.94 6.30
CA SER A 177 3.54 12.09 6.39
C SER A 177 3.81 13.13 5.30
N LEU A 178 5.09 13.41 5.03
CA LEU A 178 5.52 14.34 3.99
C LEU A 178 5.18 13.80 2.60
N PHE A 179 5.37 12.50 2.38
CA PHE A 179 4.94 11.84 1.15
C PHE A 179 3.43 11.95 0.95
N GLY A 180 2.63 11.64 1.98
CA GLY A 180 1.17 11.79 1.94
C GLY A 180 0.72 13.24 1.69
N ALA A 181 1.39 14.22 2.31
CA ALA A 181 1.11 15.64 2.06
C ALA A 181 1.40 16.04 0.62
N GLY A 182 2.52 15.59 0.04
CA GLY A 182 2.86 15.82 -1.36
C GLY A 182 1.83 15.23 -2.32
N LEU A 183 1.35 14.01 -2.04
CA LEU A 183 0.28 13.39 -2.80
C LEU A 183 -1.02 14.20 -2.73
N LEU A 184 -1.42 14.63 -1.53
CA LEU A 184 -2.63 15.44 -1.33
C LEU A 184 -2.58 16.77 -2.07
N VAL A 185 -1.43 17.45 -2.07
CA VAL A 185 -1.23 18.67 -2.87
C VAL A 185 -1.40 18.35 -4.36
N GLY A 186 -0.84 17.25 -4.85
CA GLY A 186 -1.04 16.79 -6.22
C GLY A 186 -2.53 16.56 -6.56
N VAL A 187 -3.24 15.84 -5.69
CA VAL A 187 -4.67 15.56 -5.87
C VAL A 187 -5.52 16.83 -5.82
N TYR A 188 -5.22 17.76 -4.91
CA TYR A 188 -5.85 19.07 -4.84
C TYR A 188 -5.69 19.85 -6.15
N LEU A 189 -4.47 19.92 -6.68
CA LEU A 189 -4.17 20.61 -7.94
C LEU A 189 -4.90 19.94 -9.11
N LEU A 190 -4.92 18.60 -9.17
CA LEU A 190 -5.66 17.87 -10.20
C LEU A 190 -7.15 18.19 -10.13
N GLY A 191 -7.75 18.15 -8.94
CA GLY A 191 -9.17 18.44 -8.72
C GLY A 191 -9.60 19.85 -9.17
N HIS A 192 -8.71 20.84 -9.06
CA HIS A 192 -9.00 22.23 -9.44
C HIS A 192 -8.61 22.59 -10.87
N THR A 193 -7.74 21.80 -11.51
CA THR A 193 -7.30 22.04 -12.90
C THR A 193 -8.11 21.23 -13.91
N VAL A 194 -8.65 20.09 -13.50
CA VAL A 194 -9.44 19.20 -14.37
C VAL A 194 -10.92 19.29 -13.98
N GLY A 195 -11.77 19.76 -14.90
CA GLY A 195 -13.19 20.00 -14.63
C GLY A 195 -14.01 18.74 -14.31
N GLY A 196 -13.63 17.59 -14.86
CA GLY A 196 -14.27 16.29 -14.64
C GLY A 196 -13.72 15.21 -15.57
N SER A 197 -14.09 13.96 -15.30
CA SER A 197 -13.70 12.79 -16.11
C SER A 197 -14.89 11.89 -16.37
N SER A 198 -14.94 11.24 -17.53
CA SER A 198 -15.92 10.18 -17.80
C SER A 198 -15.58 8.86 -17.11
N LEU A 199 -14.38 8.74 -16.54
CA LEU A 199 -13.94 7.58 -15.78
C LEU A 199 -14.29 7.81 -14.31
N GLU A 200 -15.20 7.00 -13.77
CA GLU A 200 -15.73 7.13 -12.40
C GLU A 200 -14.63 7.28 -11.34
N MET A 201 -13.64 6.37 -11.33
CA MET A 201 -12.50 6.39 -10.40
C MET A 201 -11.69 7.69 -10.48
N VAL A 202 -11.60 8.29 -11.67
CA VAL A 202 -10.90 9.59 -11.84
C VAL A 202 -11.78 10.71 -11.32
N ASP A 203 -13.08 10.70 -11.60
CA ASP A 203 -13.99 11.72 -11.09
C ASP A 203 -14.09 11.69 -9.55
N GLU A 204 -14.07 10.51 -8.93
CA GLU A 204 -13.99 10.36 -7.47
C GLU A 204 -12.72 11.00 -6.91
N LEU A 205 -11.55 10.70 -7.48
CA LEU A 205 -10.29 11.35 -7.11
C LEU A 205 -10.35 12.88 -7.27
N LEU A 206 -10.92 13.38 -8.38
CA LEU A 206 -11.06 14.81 -8.62
C LEU A 206 -12.04 15.46 -7.62
N ARG A 207 -13.13 14.76 -7.24
CA ARG A 207 -14.06 15.20 -6.20
C ARG A 207 -13.37 15.26 -4.83
N LEU A 208 -12.52 14.29 -4.50
CA LEU A 208 -11.67 14.34 -3.31
C LEU A 208 -10.79 15.59 -3.34
N GLY A 209 -10.11 15.84 -4.45
CA GLY A 209 -9.25 17.02 -4.63
C GLY A 209 -9.98 18.37 -4.54
N ARG A 210 -11.26 18.40 -4.94
CA ARG A 210 -12.14 19.58 -4.83
C ARG A 210 -12.72 19.79 -3.43
N SER A 211 -12.68 18.78 -2.56
CA SER A 211 -13.17 18.91 -1.19
C SER A 211 -12.16 19.68 -0.34
N GLU A 212 -12.28 21.01 -0.35
CA GLU A 212 -11.39 21.90 0.41
C GLU A 212 -11.31 21.52 1.89
N HIS A 213 -12.46 21.18 2.49
CA HIS A 213 -12.55 20.75 3.90
C HIS A 213 -11.74 19.47 4.15
N LEU A 214 -11.95 18.45 3.32
CA LEU A 214 -11.29 17.16 3.49
C LEU A 214 -9.78 17.28 3.24
N VAL A 215 -9.37 17.90 2.13
CA VAL A 215 -7.95 18.09 1.80
C VAL A 215 -7.24 18.88 2.88
N LYS A 216 -7.84 19.99 3.34
CA LYS A 216 -7.27 20.81 4.43
C LYS A 216 -7.05 19.98 5.69
N ASN A 217 -8.05 19.21 6.10
CA ASN A 217 -7.94 18.41 7.31
C ASN A 217 -6.96 17.24 7.17
N LEU A 218 -6.87 16.59 6.01
CA LEU A 218 -5.85 15.58 5.74
C LEU A 218 -4.44 16.19 5.75
N LEU A 219 -4.25 17.40 5.20
CA LEU A 219 -2.97 18.12 5.30
C LEU A 219 -2.64 18.52 6.74
N LEU A 220 -3.63 18.92 7.55
CA LEU A 220 -3.45 19.16 8.97
C LEU A 220 -3.03 17.89 9.72
N LEU A 221 -3.61 16.73 9.38
CA LEU A 221 -3.17 15.43 9.91
C LEU A 221 -1.74 15.08 9.50
N SER A 222 -1.34 15.37 8.27
CA SER A 222 0.07 15.23 7.85
C SER A 222 0.99 16.11 8.69
N ALA A 223 0.64 17.39 8.89
CA ALA A 223 1.44 18.30 9.71
C ALA A 223 1.51 17.84 11.18
N GLN A 224 0.39 17.38 11.73
CA GLN A 224 0.32 16.79 13.07
C GLN A 224 1.22 15.55 13.17
N SER A 225 1.20 14.67 12.17
CA SER A 225 2.01 13.45 12.16
C SER A 225 3.51 13.77 12.02
N VAL A 226 3.89 14.81 11.27
CA VAL A 226 5.28 15.31 11.26
C VAL A 226 5.69 15.82 12.64
N ALA A 227 4.84 16.62 13.30
CA ALA A 227 5.12 17.11 14.65
C ALA A 227 5.25 15.96 15.67
N PHE A 228 4.38 14.96 15.55
CA PHE A 228 4.40 13.75 16.37
C PHE A 228 5.72 12.99 16.17
N GLY A 229 6.07 12.65 14.92
CA GLY A 229 7.30 11.93 14.62
C GLY A 229 8.56 12.71 14.99
N ALA A 230 8.53 14.06 14.96
CA ALA A 230 9.63 14.89 15.44
C ALA A 230 9.77 14.84 16.96
N ALA A 231 8.66 14.89 17.70
CA ALA A 231 8.67 14.72 19.14
C ALA A 231 9.21 13.33 19.53
N GLU A 232 8.77 12.29 18.81
CA GLU A 232 9.20 10.92 19.02
C GLU A 232 10.70 10.73 18.73
N ALA A 233 11.19 11.28 17.63
CA ALA A 233 12.56 11.09 17.21
C ALA A 233 13.59 11.94 17.97
N TYR A 234 13.20 13.13 18.43
CA TYR A 234 14.15 14.12 18.96
C TYR A 234 13.91 14.50 20.42
N VAL A 235 12.65 14.54 20.87
CA VAL A 235 12.30 14.98 22.24
C VAL A 235 12.24 13.80 23.19
N PHE A 236 11.52 12.74 22.82
CA PHE A 236 11.34 11.56 23.65
C PHE A 236 12.65 10.90 24.10
N PRO A 237 13.69 10.74 23.24
CA PRO A 237 14.92 10.07 23.68
C PRO A 237 15.73 10.87 24.69
N LYS A 238 15.61 12.20 24.67
CA LYS A 238 16.33 13.11 25.58
C LYS A 238 15.55 13.35 26.88
N HIS A 239 14.23 13.46 26.78
CA HIS A 239 13.36 13.83 27.89
C HIS A 239 12.11 12.93 27.91
N LYS A 240 12.27 11.64 28.27
CA LYS A 240 11.22 10.61 28.16
C LYS A 240 9.81 11.04 28.63
N LYS A 241 9.69 11.61 29.84
CA LYS A 241 8.40 12.06 30.39
C LYS A 241 7.80 13.25 29.62
N LEU A 242 8.62 14.26 29.32
CA LEU A 242 8.17 15.44 28.57
C LEU A 242 7.82 15.07 27.13
N GLY A 243 8.65 14.26 26.48
CA GLY A 243 8.40 13.77 25.13
C GLY A 243 7.09 13.01 25.04
N PHE A 244 6.80 12.13 26.00
CA PHE A 244 5.51 11.43 26.02
C PHE A 244 4.31 12.36 26.22
N LEU A 245 4.43 13.38 27.09
CA LEU A 245 3.39 14.40 27.21
C LEU A 245 3.16 15.15 25.90
N VAL A 246 4.24 15.50 25.19
CA VAL A 246 4.15 16.13 23.86
C VAL A 246 3.47 15.19 22.87
N LEU A 247 3.84 13.91 22.83
CA LEU A 247 3.20 12.91 21.95
C LEU A 247 1.70 12.79 22.23
N LEU A 248 1.29 12.77 23.51
CA LEU A 248 -0.13 12.74 23.87
C LEU A 248 -0.88 14.00 23.42
N VAL A 249 -0.31 15.18 23.63
CA VAL A 249 -0.92 16.45 23.21
C VAL A 249 -1.07 16.49 21.68
N VAL A 250 0.01 16.16 20.95
CA VAL A 250 -0.01 16.17 19.48
C VAL A 250 -0.95 15.09 18.93
N GLY A 251 -0.99 13.90 19.55
CA GLY A 251 -1.92 12.83 19.20
C GLY A 251 -3.38 13.26 19.42
N ALA A 252 -3.68 13.94 20.53
CA ALA A 252 -5.01 14.46 20.85
C ALA A 252 -5.48 15.53 19.85
N VAL A 253 -4.57 16.41 19.40
CA VAL A 253 -4.85 17.34 18.30
C VAL A 253 -5.24 16.58 17.03
N GLY A 254 -4.57 15.47 16.72
CA GLY A 254 -4.93 14.62 15.58
C GLY A 254 -6.36 14.06 15.68
N VAL A 255 -6.79 13.62 16.87
CA VAL A 255 -8.17 13.17 17.11
C VAL A 255 -9.17 14.29 16.88
N ALA A 256 -8.86 15.52 17.34
CA ALA A 256 -9.73 16.66 17.12
C ALA A 256 -9.88 17.00 15.62
N VAL A 257 -8.81 16.88 14.83
CA VAL A 257 -8.88 17.06 13.37
C VAL A 257 -9.74 15.98 12.71
N VAL A 258 -9.60 14.71 13.09
CA VAL A 258 -10.49 13.65 12.58
C VAL A 258 -11.95 13.90 12.96
N TRP A 259 -12.21 14.38 14.17
CA TRP A 259 -13.55 14.74 14.60
C TRP A 259 -14.17 15.86 13.73
N ASP A 260 -13.35 16.82 13.30
CA ASP A 260 -13.75 17.87 12.35
C ASP A 260 -14.01 17.32 10.93
N ILE A 261 -13.24 16.32 10.48
CA ILE A 261 -13.54 15.59 9.23
C ILE A 261 -14.93 14.95 9.32
N ILE A 262 -15.21 14.21 10.39
CA ILE A 262 -16.47 13.49 10.57
C ILE A 262 -17.67 14.45 10.62
N ARG A 263 -17.50 15.63 11.22
CA ARG A 263 -18.57 16.65 11.30
C ARG A 263 -18.78 17.45 10.01
N GLY A 264 -17.80 17.45 9.11
CA GLY A 264 -17.88 18.15 7.83
C GLY A 264 -18.47 17.32 6.70
N PHE A 265 -18.83 16.06 6.98
CA PHE A 265 -19.68 15.22 6.13
C PHE A 265 -21.16 15.43 6.49
#